data_AF-A0A5Q4DEM9-F1
#
_entry.id   AF-A0A5Q4DEM9-F1
#
_cell.length_a   1.000
_cell.length_b   1.000
_cell.length_c   1.000
_cell.angle_alpha   90.00
_cell.angle_beta   90.00
_cell.angle_gamma   90.00
#
_symmetry.space_group_name_H-M   'P 1'
#
loop_
_entity.id
_entity.type
_entity.pdbx_description
1 polymer ?
#
loop_
_entity_poly.entity_id
_entity_poly.type
_entity_poly.pdbx_seq_one_letter_code
_entity_poly.pdbx_strand_id
1 'polypeptide(L)'
;MGRDRAMNEPSATKTGVWKEEGDRLHATLSSIGEAVITADLEDRITFLNPVAQSLTGWSREAVGEPLASVVRIVDEENREPVELPTVRALR
;
A
#
# COMPACT_ATOMS: atom_id res chain seq x y z
N MET A 1 12.18 -53.40 19.29
CA MET A 1 13.17 -53.35 18.20
C MET A 1 12.44 -53.16 16.87
N GLY A 2 12.69 -52.07 16.15
CA GLY A 2 12.38 -51.99 14.72
C GLY A 2 11.61 -50.76 14.24
N ARG A 3 12.34 -49.64 14.13
CA ARG A 3 12.28 -48.63 13.05
C ARG A 3 10.99 -47.80 12.92
N ASP A 4 11.03 -46.55 13.35
CA ASP A 4 11.48 -45.37 12.58
C ASP A 4 10.52 -44.93 11.46
N ARG A 5 10.16 -43.64 11.55
CA ARG A 5 9.83 -42.70 10.47
C ARG A 5 8.48 -42.83 9.77
N ALA A 6 7.57 -41.94 10.16
CA ALA A 6 7.15 -40.84 9.29
C ALA A 6 6.52 -39.71 10.13
N MET A 7 7.37 -38.89 10.76
CA MET A 7 7.16 -37.45 10.77
C MET A 7 7.47 -36.97 9.36
N ASN A 8 6.50 -36.41 8.64
CA ASN A 8 6.68 -35.61 7.42
C ASN A 8 5.30 -35.10 6.98
N GLU A 9 4.94 -33.82 6.83
CA GLU A 9 5.59 -32.52 6.93
C GLU A 9 4.47 -31.47 7.14
N PRO A 10 4.66 -30.38 7.91
CA PRO A 10 3.72 -29.27 7.86
C PRO A 10 3.87 -28.51 6.53
N SER A 11 2.76 -28.37 5.82
CA SER A 11 2.60 -27.79 4.49
C SER A 11 3.26 -26.40 4.31
N ALA A 12 4.38 -26.34 3.59
CA ALA A 12 5.10 -25.10 3.25
C ALA A 12 4.54 -24.35 2.02
N THR A 13 3.43 -24.78 1.42
CA THR A 13 2.98 -24.28 0.12
C THR A 13 2.18 -22.97 0.20
N LYS A 14 1.71 -22.55 1.38
CA LYS A 14 0.77 -21.43 1.48
C LYS A 14 1.42 -20.04 1.55
N THR A 15 2.74 -19.92 1.64
CA THR A 15 3.43 -18.62 1.84
C THR A 15 3.98 -18.01 0.54
N GLY A 16 4.31 -18.81 -0.47
CA GLY A 16 4.95 -18.33 -1.71
C GLY A 16 4.03 -17.52 -2.63
N VAL A 17 2.78 -17.95 -2.78
CA VAL A 17 1.81 -17.36 -3.72
C VAL A 17 1.42 -15.92 -3.35
N TRP A 18 1.30 -15.61 -2.05
CA TRP A 18 0.94 -14.26 -1.59
C TRP A 18 2.05 -13.24 -1.81
N LYS A 19 3.31 -13.70 -1.83
CA LYS A 19 4.46 -12.84 -2.08
C LYS A 19 4.56 -12.48 -3.55
N GLU A 20 4.34 -13.44 -4.45
CA GLU A 20 4.33 -13.18 -5.90
C GLU A 20 3.24 -12.19 -6.33
N GLU A 21 2.02 -12.30 -5.77
CA GLU A 21 0.95 -11.35 -6.09
C GLU A 21 1.25 -9.95 -5.53
N GLY A 22 1.79 -9.86 -4.31
CA GLY A 22 2.23 -8.59 -3.71
C GLY A 22 3.35 -7.93 -4.52
N ASP A 23 4.37 -8.69 -4.91
CA ASP A 23 5.49 -8.21 -5.72
C ASP A 23 5.02 -7.74 -7.11
N ARG A 24 4.04 -8.44 -7.72
CA ARG A 24 3.44 -8.03 -8.99
C ARG A 24 2.66 -6.73 -8.87
N LEU A 25 1.81 -6.60 -7.84
CA LEU A 25 1.08 -5.37 -7.54
C LEU A 25 2.03 -4.19 -7.33
N HIS A 26 3.09 -4.39 -6.54
CA HIS A 26 4.12 -3.38 -6.32
C HIS A 26 4.80 -2.96 -7.63
N ALA A 27 5.18 -3.91 -8.48
CA ALA A 27 5.82 -3.62 -9.75
C ALA A 27 4.89 -2.83 -10.69
N THR A 28 3.62 -3.23 -10.80
CA THR A 28 2.63 -2.53 -11.63
C THR A 28 2.39 -1.11 -11.13
N LEU A 29 2.07 -0.93 -9.85
CA LEU A 29 1.77 0.40 -9.29
C LEU A 29 2.99 1.33 -9.32
N SER A 30 4.20 0.77 -9.19
CA SER A 30 5.45 1.55 -9.30
C SER A 30 5.77 1.99 -10.73
N SER A 31 5.20 1.33 -11.75
CA SER A 31 5.44 1.64 -13.16
C SER A 31 4.47 2.68 -13.75
N ILE A 32 3.41 3.03 -13.01
CA ILE A 32 2.42 4.04 -13.42
C ILE A 32 3.08 5.42 -13.37
N GLY A 33 2.95 6.20 -14.46
CA GLY A 33 3.52 7.55 -14.59
C GLY A 33 2.81 8.62 -13.75
N GLU A 34 1.66 8.28 -13.17
CA GLU A 34 0.89 9.11 -12.25
C GLU A 34 1.19 8.75 -10.79
N ALA A 35 0.92 9.69 -9.88
CA ALA A 35 1.06 9.43 -8.45
C ALA A 35 -0.03 8.48 -7.95
N VAL A 36 0.40 7.42 -7.26
CA VAL A 36 -0.50 6.43 -6.64
C VAL A 36 -0.19 6.33 -5.15
N ILE A 37 -1.23 6.47 -4.33
CA ILE A 37 -1.21 6.26 -2.88
C ILE A 37 -2.35 5.31 -2.54
N THR A 38 -2.08 4.32 -1.68
CA THR A 38 -3.12 3.47 -1.09
C THR A 38 -3.22 3.73 0.41
N ALA A 39 -4.42 3.59 0.96
CA ALA A 39 -4.68 3.72 2.39
C ALA A 39 -5.53 2.55 2.90
N ASP A 40 -5.46 2.28 4.20
CA ASP A 40 -6.34 1.32 4.88
C ASP A 40 -7.68 1.96 5.30
N LEU A 41 -8.50 1.18 6.04
CA LEU A 41 -9.81 1.63 6.51
C LEU A 41 -9.74 2.71 7.60
N GLU A 42 -8.56 2.95 8.19
CA GLU A 42 -8.31 4.02 9.15
C GLU A 42 -7.66 5.24 8.48
N ASP A 43 -7.68 5.29 7.14
CA ASP A 43 -7.10 6.36 6.31
C ASP A 43 -5.58 6.51 6.49
N ARG A 44 -4.89 5.43 6.90
CA ARG A 44 -3.43 5.40 7.02
C ARG A 44 -2.80 4.88 5.75
N ILE A 45 -1.71 5.51 5.33
CA ILE A 45 -1.04 5.17 4.07
C ILE A 45 -0.41 3.79 4.17
N THR A 46 -0.66 2.94 3.18
CA THR A 46 -0.09 1.59 3.08
C THR A 46 0.94 1.47 1.97
N PHE A 47 0.91 2.35 0.96
CA PHE A 47 1.89 2.40 -0.12
C PHE A 47 1.89 3.76 -0.82
N LEU A 48 3.07 4.18 -1.29
CA LEU A 48 3.26 5.28 -2.24
C LEU A 48 4.16 4.81 -3.37
N ASN A 49 3.76 5.07 -4.62
CA ASN A 49 4.65 4.84 -5.76
C ASN A 49 5.74 5.93 -5.86
N PRO A 50 6.81 5.74 -6.66
CA PRO A 50 7.91 6.72 -6.77
C PRO A 50 7.46 8.11 -7.23
N VAL A 51 6.43 8.19 -8.07
CA VAL A 51 5.86 9.46 -8.53
C VAL A 51 5.18 10.19 -7.36
N ALA A 52 4.36 9.51 -6.56
CA ALA A 52 3.73 10.07 -5.36
C ALA A 52 4.77 10.53 -4.33
N GLN A 53 5.85 9.76 -4.14
CA GLN A 53 6.95 10.16 -3.26
C GLN A 53 7.60 11.46 -3.74
N SER A 54 7.83 11.57 -5.04
CA SER A 54 8.42 12.77 -5.65
C SER A 54 7.51 14.00 -5.54
N LEU A 55 6.19 13.84 -5.71
CA LEU A 55 5.23 14.94 -5.62
C LEU A 55 4.99 15.42 -4.18
N THR A 56 4.98 14.49 -3.23
CA THR A 56 4.71 14.81 -1.82
C THR A 56 5.97 15.21 -1.05
N GLY A 57 7.14 14.78 -1.52
CA GLY A 57 8.41 14.89 -0.80
C GLY A 57 8.58 13.84 0.30
N TRP A 58 7.63 12.92 0.44
CA TRP A 58 7.68 11.85 1.44
C TRP A 58 8.20 10.56 0.83
N SER A 59 9.05 9.86 1.58
CA SER A 59 9.55 8.56 1.19
C SER A 59 8.68 7.44 1.79
N ARG A 60 9.26 6.26 2.04
CA ARG A 60 8.61 5.17 2.77
C ARG A 60 8.19 5.56 4.19
N GLU A 61 8.74 6.63 4.76
CA GLU A 61 8.34 7.11 6.09
C GLU A 61 6.88 7.58 6.17
N ALA A 62 6.20 7.81 5.03
CA ALA A 62 4.77 8.11 5.02
C ALA A 62 3.89 6.88 5.31
N VAL A 63 4.41 5.66 5.23
CA VAL A 63 3.61 4.45 5.52
C VAL A 63 3.23 4.40 7.00
N GLY A 64 1.94 4.25 7.29
CA GLY A 64 1.35 4.29 8.63
C GLY A 64 0.89 5.68 9.08
N GLU A 65 1.33 6.73 8.38
CA GLU A 65 0.88 8.10 8.65
C GLU A 65 -0.54 8.34 8.12
N PRO A 66 -1.34 9.22 8.76
CA PRO A 66 -2.63 9.62 8.23
C PRO A 66 -2.49 10.24 6.83
N LEU A 67 -3.35 9.86 5.89
CA LEU A 67 -3.29 10.37 4.52
C LEU A 67 -3.28 11.92 4.47
N ALA A 68 -4.07 12.56 5.33
CA ALA A 68 -4.15 14.02 5.43
C ALA A 68 -2.89 14.73 5.93
N SER A 69 -1.92 14.03 6.55
CA SER A 69 -0.64 14.63 6.96
C SER A 69 0.37 14.70 5.81
N VAL A 70 0.20 13.82 4.81
CA VAL A 70 1.12 13.67 3.67
C VAL A 70 0.57 14.36 2.42
N VAL A 71 -0.73 14.29 2.18
CA VAL A 71 -1.39 14.93 1.05
C VAL A 71 -2.47 15.91 1.48
N ARG A 72 -2.54 17.02 0.75
CA ARG A 72 -3.64 17.99 0.85
C ARG A 72 -4.17 18.23 -0.55
N ILE A 73 -5.43 17.85 -0.76
CA ILE A 73 -6.11 18.12 -2.02
C ILE A 73 -6.77 19.49 -1.91
N VAL A 74 -6.56 20.30 -2.94
CA VAL A 74 -7.19 21.62 -3.08
C VAL A 74 -7.95 21.64 -4.39
N ASP A 75 -9.03 22.42 -4.40
CA ASP A 75 -9.77 22.72 -5.62
C ASP A 75 -8.88 23.49 -6.61
N GLU A 76 -8.97 23.15 -7.90
CA GLU A 76 -8.09 23.73 -8.92
C GLU A 76 -8.42 25.21 -9.20
N GLU A 77 -9.68 25.61 -9.10
CA GLU A 77 -10.16 26.94 -9.49
C GLU A 77 -9.94 27.96 -8.36
N ASN A 78 -10.32 27.61 -7.13
CA ASN A 78 -10.27 28.53 -6.00
C ASN A 78 -9.16 28.25 -4.98
N ARG A 79 -8.48 27.10 -5.10
CA ARG A 79 -7.40 26.63 -4.20
C ARG A 79 -7.82 26.40 -2.75
N GLU A 80 -9.12 26.27 -2.49
CA GLU A 80 -9.63 25.91 -1.18
C GLU A 80 -9.39 24.41 -0.89
N PRO A 81 -9.15 24.03 0.38
CA PRO A 81 -9.03 22.63 0.76
C PRO A 81 -10.33 21.88 0.46
N VAL A 82 -10.20 20.71 -0.16
CA VAL A 82 -11.31 19.77 -0.35
C VAL A 82 -11.11 18.52 0.50
N GLU A 83 -12.24 17.93 0.91
CA GLU A 83 -12.26 16.68 1.67
C GLU A 83 -11.59 15.57 0.85
N LEU A 84 -10.75 14.76 1.50
CA LEU A 84 -10.07 13.65 0.84
C LEU A 84 -11.11 12.65 0.29
N PRO A 85 -10.98 12.19 -0.97
CA PRO A 85 -11.91 11.22 -1.56
C PRO A 85 -12.06 9.94 -0.73
N THR A 86 -11.00 9.53 -0.03
CA THR A 86 -11.01 8.33 0.83
C THR A 86 -11.96 8.47 2.01
N VAL A 87 -12.05 9.65 2.63
CA VAL A 87 -13.01 9.96 3.72
C VAL A 87 -14.45 9.74 3.26
N ARG A 88 -14.76 10.03 1.98
CA ARG A 88 -16.08 9.79 1.40
C ARG A 88 -16.32 8.32 1.08
N ALA A 89 -15.29 7.60 0.62
CA ALA A 89 -15.39 6.20 0.26
C ALA A 89 -15.55 5.25 1.46
N LEU A 90 -15.14 5.69 2.66
CA LEU A 90 -15.23 4.92 3.91
C LEU A 90 -16.51 5.19 4.73
N ARG A 91 -17.40 6.06 4.26
CA ARG A 91 -18.72 6.34 4.86
C ARG A 91 -19.81 5.49 4.23
#